data_AF-A0A445BAS3-F1
#
_entry.id   AF-A0A445BAS3-F1
#
_cell.length_a   1.000
_cell.length_b   1.000
_cell.length_c   1.000
_cell.angle_alpha   90.00
_cell.angle_beta   90.00
_cell.angle_gamma   90.00
#
_symmetry.space_group_name_H-M   'P 1'
#
loop_
_entity.id
_entity.type
_entity.pdbx_description
1 polymer ?
#
loop_
_entity_poly.entity_id
_entity_poly.type
_entity_poly.pdbx_seq_one_letter_code
_entity_poly.pdbx_strand_id
1 'polypeptide(L)'
;MTTEAGRFPFYAVRRGRVPGIYRSWEECKHQVNGFRNNEHRGFHDLSEALAWLRSAASPPARRPTPHAQPEINTNDECVLFRFTVVLSHNSRGIDLVAHSPLCYEERVARQKVLFTMLDKILGATGYTIHDYNYCILGRLKERLNQADKVGRLTERIRIPEKENEELSRQVEMFGEMLEE
;
A
#
# COMPACT_ATOMS: atom_id res chain seq x y z
N MET A 1 13.78 -37.16 9.91
CA MET A 1 13.21 -35.96 9.28
C MET A 1 13.95 -34.75 9.83
N THR A 2 15.16 -34.47 9.33
CA THR A 2 16.07 -33.48 9.92
C THR A 2 15.82 -32.10 9.33
N THR A 3 15.33 -31.20 10.17
CA THR A 3 15.06 -29.78 9.92
C THR A 3 16.34 -29.07 9.47
N GLU A 4 16.40 -28.66 8.19
CA GLU A 4 17.47 -27.80 7.68
C GLU A 4 17.25 -26.39 8.26
N ALA A 5 17.85 -26.14 9.42
CA ALA A 5 17.96 -24.79 9.97
C ALA A 5 18.63 -23.90 8.90
N GLY A 6 17.85 -22.99 8.31
CA GLY A 6 18.33 -22.07 7.30
C GLY A 6 19.57 -21.33 7.80
N ARG A 7 20.65 -21.38 7.03
CA ARG A 7 21.93 -20.71 7.32
C ARG A 7 21.78 -19.20 7.58
N PHE A 8 20.70 -18.60 7.09
CA PHE A 8 20.41 -17.18 7.22
C PHE A 8 19.01 -16.94 7.80
N PRO A 9 18.83 -15.93 8.66
CA PRO A 9 17.51 -15.57 9.19
C PRO A 9 16.60 -14.89 8.15
N PHE A 10 17.16 -14.32 7.08
CA PHE A 10 16.41 -13.68 6.00
C PHE A 10 16.88 -14.16 4.63
N TYR A 11 15.95 -14.37 3.71
CA TYR A 11 16.20 -14.76 2.32
C TYR A 11 15.47 -13.81 1.38
N ALA A 12 16.20 -13.05 0.57
CA ALA A 12 15.62 -12.21 -0.45
C ALA A 12 15.57 -12.93 -1.80
N VAL A 13 14.42 -12.91 -2.45
CA VAL A 13 14.19 -13.40 -3.81
C VAL A 13 13.93 -12.22 -4.72
N ARG A 14 14.85 -11.97 -5.65
CA ARG A 14 14.74 -10.93 -6.68
C ARG A 14 14.06 -11.46 -7.94
N ARG A 15 14.37 -12.69 -8.32
CA ARG A 15 13.72 -13.40 -9.44
C ARG A 15 13.26 -14.77 -8.98
N GLY A 16 11.97 -14.99 -9.03
CA GLY A 16 11.29 -16.21 -8.62
C GLY A 16 9.81 -16.09 -8.95
N ARG A 17 9.01 -17.05 -8.50
CA ARG A 17 7.54 -17.00 -8.64
C ARG A 17 6.96 -15.75 -7.98
N VAL A 18 7.35 -15.51 -6.74
CA VAL A 18 7.01 -14.30 -5.96
C VAL A 18 8.30 -13.67 -5.46
N PRO A 19 8.69 -12.49 -5.95
CA PRO A 19 9.80 -11.72 -5.40
C PRO A 19 9.46 -11.13 -4.03
N GLY A 20 10.41 -11.14 -3.09
CA GLY A 20 10.18 -10.68 -1.72
C GLY A 20 11.26 -11.14 -0.75
N ILE A 21 11.09 -10.85 0.54
CA ILE A 21 11.97 -11.32 1.62
C ILE A 21 11.21 -12.35 2.45
N TYR A 22 11.82 -13.50 2.65
CA TYR A 22 11.30 -14.65 3.40
C TYR A 22 12.14 -14.88 4.65
N ARG A 23 11.53 -15.42 5.70
CA ARG A 23 12.21 -15.71 6.98
C ARG A 23 12.59 -17.19 7.13
N SER A 24 12.20 -18.01 6.15
CA SER A 24 12.56 -19.42 6.08
C SER A 24 13.14 -19.77 4.71
N TRP A 25 14.12 -20.68 4.72
CA TRP A 25 14.65 -21.27 3.51
C TRP A 25 13.59 -22.05 2.74
N GLU A 26 12.67 -22.74 3.42
CA GLU A 26 11.63 -23.54 2.78
C GLU A 26 10.69 -22.66 1.93
N GLU A 27 10.29 -21.51 2.46
CA GLU A 27 9.49 -20.52 1.74
C GLU A 27 10.24 -19.97 0.52
N CYS A 28 11.51 -19.57 0.71
CA CYS A 28 12.37 -19.11 -0.38
C CYS A 28 12.53 -20.19 -1.47
N LYS A 29 12.80 -21.43 -1.07
CA LYS A 29 12.96 -22.59 -1.94
C LYS A 29 11.72 -22.83 -2.78
N HIS A 30 10.51 -22.69 -2.21
CA HIS A 30 9.27 -22.82 -2.98
C HIS A 30 9.16 -21.79 -4.11
N GLN A 31 9.71 -20.58 -3.92
CA GLN A 31 9.66 -19.52 -4.93
C GLN A 31 10.69 -19.67 -6.05
N VAL A 32 11.84 -20.28 -5.76
CA VAL A 32 12.96 -20.37 -6.69
C VAL A 32 13.13 -21.75 -7.32
N ASN A 33 12.65 -22.80 -6.66
CA ASN A 33 12.80 -24.18 -7.12
C ASN A 33 12.02 -24.42 -8.42
N GLY A 34 12.73 -24.87 -9.46
CA GLY A 34 12.19 -25.03 -10.81
C GLY A 34 11.97 -23.72 -11.59
N PHE A 35 12.36 -22.56 -11.05
CA PHE A 35 12.24 -21.27 -11.75
C PHE A 35 13.51 -20.93 -12.53
N ARG A 36 13.38 -20.69 -13.84
CA ARG A 36 14.50 -20.39 -14.75
C ARG A 36 15.09 -19.01 -14.44
N ASN A 37 16.42 -18.93 -14.33
CA ASN A 37 17.15 -17.70 -13.98
C ASN A 37 16.67 -17.06 -12.66
N ASN A 38 16.36 -17.89 -11.66
CA ASN A 38 16.05 -17.40 -10.33
C ASN A 38 17.27 -16.67 -9.72
N GLU A 39 16.99 -15.66 -8.92
CA GLU A 39 18.00 -14.83 -8.26
C GLU A 39 17.56 -14.63 -6.81
N HIS A 40 18.27 -15.26 -5.88
CA HIS A 40 17.98 -15.21 -4.45
C HIS A 40 19.27 -15.17 -3.63
N ARG A 41 19.21 -14.58 -2.43
CA ARG A 41 20.35 -14.45 -1.52
C ARG A 41 19.91 -14.43 -0.06
N GLY A 42 20.67 -15.08 0.82
CA GLY A 42 20.47 -15.06 2.26
C GLY A 42 21.23 -13.90 2.94
N PHE A 43 20.63 -13.31 3.96
CA PHE A 43 21.15 -12.17 4.73
C PHE A 43 20.93 -12.41 6.23
N HIS A 44 21.82 -11.85 7.05
CA HIS A 44 21.65 -11.83 8.50
C HIS A 44 20.81 -10.64 8.99
N ASP A 45 20.69 -9.60 8.16
CA ASP A 45 19.96 -8.38 8.47
C ASP A 45 18.88 -8.09 7.43
N LEU A 46 17.73 -7.60 7.90
CA LEU A 46 16.58 -7.29 7.05
C LEU A 46 16.84 -6.06 6.17
N SER A 47 17.54 -5.04 6.69
CA SER A 47 17.87 -3.83 5.97
C SER A 47 18.77 -4.13 4.77
N GLU A 48 19.77 -5.00 4.94
CA GLU A 48 20.64 -5.45 3.85
C GLU A 48 19.87 -6.20 2.76
N ALA A 49 18.98 -7.11 3.16
CA ALA A 49 18.12 -7.86 2.24
C ALA A 49 17.23 -6.91 1.41
N LEU A 50 16.70 -5.89 2.05
CA LEU A 50 15.82 -4.89 1.43
C LEU A 50 16.60 -3.94 0.51
N ALA A 51 17.80 -3.53 0.90
CA ALA A 51 18.70 -2.76 0.06
C ALA A 51 19.08 -3.54 -1.22
N TRP A 52 19.36 -4.84 -1.09
CA TRP A 52 19.67 -5.70 -2.24
C TRP A 52 18.51 -5.82 -3.24
N LEU A 53 17.27 -5.94 -2.75
CA LEU A 53 16.06 -5.90 -3.59
C LEU A 53 15.82 -4.54 -4.25
N ARG A 54 16.25 -3.44 -3.65
CA ARG A 54 16.11 -2.09 -4.23
C ARG A 54 17.16 -1.80 -5.29
N SER A 55 18.41 -2.22 -5.06
CA SER A 55 19.50 -2.11 -6.03
C SER A 55 19.22 -2.88 -7.33
N ALA A 56 18.25 -3.78 -7.29
CA ALA A 56 17.80 -4.56 -8.42
C ALA A 56 16.90 -3.84 -9.44
N ALA A 57 16.25 -2.75 -9.02
CA ALA A 57 15.34 -1.97 -9.85
C ALA A 57 16.08 -1.06 -10.85
N SER A 58 17.42 -0.98 -10.75
CA SER A 58 18.27 -0.37 -11.76
C SER A 58 18.83 -1.47 -12.69
N PRO A 59 18.79 -1.33 -14.03
CA PRO A 59 19.44 -2.25 -14.94
C PRO A 59 20.95 -2.33 -14.62
N PRO A 60 21.65 -3.43 -14.95
CA PRO A 60 22.99 -3.66 -14.47
C PRO A 60 23.96 -2.62 -15.05
N ALA A 61 24.32 -1.63 -14.22
CA ALA A 61 25.56 -0.90 -14.37
C ALA A 61 26.70 -1.93 -14.34
N ARG A 62 27.50 -1.92 -15.39
CA ARG A 62 28.71 -2.73 -15.56
C ARG A 62 29.55 -2.67 -14.27
N ARG A 63 30.06 -3.83 -13.84
CA ARG A 63 30.88 -3.96 -12.63
C ARG A 63 32.10 -3.01 -12.71
N PRO A 64 32.46 -2.32 -11.62
CA PRO A 64 33.69 -1.54 -11.58
C PRO A 64 34.89 -2.49 -11.47
N THR A 65 35.85 -2.35 -12.38
CA THR A 65 37.20 -2.88 -12.22
C THR A 65 37.93 -2.11 -11.11
N PRO A 66 38.75 -2.79 -10.27
CA PRO A 66 39.55 -2.13 -9.25
C PRO A 66 40.76 -1.49 -9.93
N HIS A 67 40.61 -0.24 -10.37
CA HIS A 67 41.64 0.80 -10.55
C HIS A 67 41.15 1.85 -11.53
N ALA A 68 40.38 2.80 -11.01
CA ALA A 68 40.39 4.18 -11.47
C ALA A 68 39.72 4.97 -10.35
N GLN A 69 40.50 5.75 -9.62
CA GLN A 69 39.93 6.90 -8.93
C GLN A 69 39.18 7.71 -10.02
N PRO A 70 37.97 8.21 -9.74
CA PRO A 70 37.38 9.19 -10.65
C PRO A 70 38.26 10.42 -10.56
N GLU A 71 39.18 10.56 -11.51
CA GLU A 71 39.73 11.86 -11.85
C GLU A 71 38.53 12.74 -12.18
N ILE A 72 38.31 13.72 -11.32
CA ILE A 72 37.33 14.78 -11.52
C ILE A 72 37.84 15.55 -12.73
N ASN A 73 37.35 15.18 -13.92
CA ASN A 73 37.45 16.03 -15.09
C ASN A 73 36.59 17.26 -14.80
N THR A 74 37.25 18.33 -14.36
CA THR A 74 36.72 19.64 -13.97
C THR A 74 36.16 20.44 -15.15
N ASN A 75 35.70 19.77 -16.22
CA ASN A 75 35.23 20.40 -17.46
C ASN A 75 33.84 19.93 -17.92
N ASP A 76 33.16 19.01 -17.21
CA ASP A 76 31.73 18.83 -17.40
C ASP A 76 31.00 19.83 -16.50
N GLU A 77 30.47 20.90 -17.09
CA GLU A 77 29.46 21.73 -16.44
C GLU A 77 28.36 20.81 -15.91
N CYS A 78 28.36 20.61 -14.59
CA CYS A 78 27.30 19.88 -13.90
C CYS A 78 25.98 20.64 -14.09
N VAL A 79 25.20 20.26 -15.10
CA VAL A 79 23.89 20.86 -15.37
C VAL A 79 22.94 20.49 -14.22
N LEU A 80 22.72 21.45 -13.32
CA LEU A 80 21.75 21.32 -12.24
C LEU A 80 20.39 21.82 -12.73
N PHE A 81 19.37 20.98 -12.59
CA PHE A 81 18.01 21.32 -12.95
C PHE A 81 17.25 21.85 -11.74
N ARG A 82 16.60 23.02 -11.91
CA ARG A 82 15.65 23.60 -10.97
C ARG A 82 14.42 24.07 -11.76
N PHE A 83 13.26 23.70 -11.25
CA PHE A 83 11.98 24.10 -11.84
C PHE A 83 11.19 24.95 -10.86
N THR A 84 10.49 25.94 -11.41
CA THR A 84 9.49 26.75 -10.72
C THR A 84 8.17 26.56 -11.45
N VAL A 85 7.13 26.22 -10.71
CA VAL A 85 5.76 26.17 -11.24
C VAL A 85 4.99 27.29 -10.57
N VAL A 86 4.29 28.08 -11.37
CA VAL A 86 3.41 29.16 -10.91
C VAL A 86 2.01 28.87 -11.44
N LEU A 87 1.03 28.84 -10.54
CA LEU A 87 -0.38 28.81 -10.88
C LEU A 87 -0.97 30.15 -10.45
N SER A 88 -1.15 31.02 -11.43
CA SER A 88 -1.77 32.32 -11.24
C SER A 88 -3.29 32.20 -11.23
N HIS A 89 -3.95 32.91 -10.32
CA HIS A 89 -5.40 32.87 -10.08
C HIS A 89 -5.95 31.52 -9.58
N ASN A 90 -5.97 31.33 -8.27
CA ASN A 90 -6.85 30.36 -7.63
C ASN A 90 -8.17 31.03 -7.18
N SER A 91 -9.14 30.25 -6.69
CA SER A 91 -10.43 30.77 -6.17
C SER A 91 -10.29 31.72 -4.97
N ARG A 92 -9.10 31.80 -4.36
CA ARG A 92 -8.74 32.71 -3.27
C ARG A 92 -7.96 33.95 -3.74
N GLY A 93 -7.72 34.11 -5.04
CA GLY A 93 -6.95 35.21 -5.61
C GLY A 93 -5.46 35.19 -5.23
N ILE A 94 -4.92 34.04 -4.83
CA ILE A 94 -3.51 33.88 -4.43
C ILE A 94 -2.77 33.06 -5.49
N ASP A 95 -1.61 33.54 -5.91
CA ASP A 95 -0.74 32.80 -6.81
C ASP A 95 0.01 31.70 -6.04
N LEU A 96 -0.15 30.45 -6.47
CA LEU A 96 0.60 29.34 -5.90
C LEU A 96 1.92 29.20 -6.64
N VAL A 97 3.03 29.26 -5.90
CA VAL A 97 4.37 29.10 -6.45
C VAL A 97 5.06 27.92 -5.79
N ALA A 98 5.60 26.98 -6.56
CA ALA A 98 6.37 25.85 -6.06
C ALA A 98 7.76 25.82 -6.72
N HIS A 99 8.78 25.43 -5.94
CA HIS A 99 10.14 25.32 -6.42
C HIS A 99 10.70 23.93 -6.10
N SER A 100 11.40 23.32 -7.05
CA SER A 100 12.24 22.15 -6.78
C SER A 100 13.60 22.56 -6.22
N PRO A 101 14.22 21.76 -5.34
CA PRO A 101 15.65 21.84 -5.08
C PRO A 101 16.48 21.50 -6.33
N LEU A 102 17.75 21.89 -6.33
CA LEU A 102 18.71 21.57 -7.40
C LEU A 102 18.93 20.05 -7.47
N CYS A 103 18.82 19.47 -8.67
CA CYS A 103 19.03 18.05 -8.89
C CYS A 103 19.69 17.79 -10.25
N TYR A 104 20.53 16.75 -10.32
CA TYR A 104 21.23 16.35 -11.56
C TYR A 104 20.30 15.65 -12.56
N GLU A 105 19.18 15.08 -12.08
CA GLU A 105 18.18 14.45 -12.93
C GLU A 105 16.97 15.36 -13.12
N GLU A 106 16.74 15.79 -14.36
CA GLU A 106 15.61 16.62 -14.75
C GLU A 106 14.27 16.01 -14.35
N ARG A 107 14.09 14.70 -14.59
CA ARG A 107 12.85 13.96 -14.25
C ARG A 107 12.54 14.05 -12.75
N VAL A 108 13.57 13.92 -11.91
CA VAL A 108 13.44 13.99 -10.45
C VAL A 108 13.08 15.40 -10.00
N ALA A 109 13.77 16.42 -10.53
CA ALA A 109 13.46 17.82 -10.24
C ALA A 109 12.03 18.18 -10.65
N ARG A 110 11.59 17.70 -11.82
CA ARG A 110 10.23 17.91 -12.33
C ARG A 110 9.19 17.21 -11.45
N GLN A 111 9.41 15.97 -11.06
CA GLN A 111 8.50 15.26 -10.15
C GLN A 111 8.42 15.97 -8.79
N LYS A 112 9.55 16.40 -8.22
CA LYS A 112 9.58 17.11 -6.95
C LYS A 112 8.79 18.41 -6.97
N VAL A 113 8.97 19.26 -7.99
CA VAL A 113 8.20 20.53 -8.06
C VAL A 113 6.71 20.27 -8.19
N LEU A 114 6.30 19.22 -8.92
CA LEU A 114 4.90 18.85 -9.06
C LEU A 114 4.31 18.35 -7.73
N PHE A 115 5.02 17.52 -6.98
CA PHE A 115 4.58 17.07 -5.65
C PHE A 115 4.45 18.25 -4.68
N THR A 116 5.43 19.15 -4.65
CA THR A 116 5.35 20.36 -3.82
C THR A 116 4.20 21.27 -4.23
N MET A 117 3.91 21.40 -5.52
CA MET A 117 2.77 22.17 -5.98
C MET A 117 1.44 21.54 -5.55
N LEU A 118 1.32 20.21 -5.67
CA LEU A 118 0.12 19.48 -5.27
C LEU A 118 -0.18 19.68 -3.78
N ASP A 119 0.83 19.59 -2.91
CA ASP A 119 0.70 19.83 -1.48
C ASP A 119 0.17 21.26 -1.18
N LYS A 120 0.70 22.27 -1.88
CA LYS A 120 0.22 23.65 -1.78
C LYS A 120 -1.23 23.81 -2.24
N ILE A 121 -1.64 23.13 -3.31
CA ILE A 121 -3.02 23.15 -3.80
C ILE A 121 -3.95 22.50 -2.78
N LEU A 122 -3.62 21.32 -2.27
CA LEU A 122 -4.43 20.61 -1.28
C LEU A 122 -4.58 21.45 0.00
N GLY A 123 -3.49 22.03 0.50
CA GLY A 123 -3.53 22.94 1.65
C GLY A 123 -4.36 24.21 1.40
N ALA A 124 -4.31 24.77 0.19
CA ALA A 124 -5.09 25.96 -0.15
C ALA A 124 -6.59 25.67 -0.37
N THR A 125 -6.93 24.49 -0.88
CA THR A 125 -8.31 24.11 -1.23
C THR A 125 -9.04 23.34 -0.13
N GLY A 126 -8.30 22.73 0.81
CA GLY A 126 -8.85 21.89 1.87
C GLY A 126 -9.21 20.47 1.41
N TYR A 127 -8.83 20.08 0.19
CA TYR A 127 -9.01 18.71 -0.29
C TYR A 127 -7.93 17.77 0.25
N THR A 128 -8.30 16.51 0.47
CA THR A 128 -7.39 15.44 0.91
C THR A 128 -7.28 14.37 -0.16
N ILE A 129 -6.07 13.87 -0.40
CA ILE A 129 -5.86 12.69 -1.25
C ILE A 129 -6.04 11.44 -0.40
N HIS A 130 -6.87 10.52 -0.87
CA HIS A 130 -7.09 9.22 -0.24
C HIS A 130 -6.56 8.11 -1.13
N ASP A 131 -5.85 7.15 -0.53
CA ASP A 131 -5.44 5.94 -1.22
C ASP A 131 -6.60 4.92 -1.32
N TYR A 132 -6.37 3.85 -2.08
CA TYR A 132 -7.35 2.78 -2.27
C TYR A 132 -7.76 2.13 -0.94
N ASN A 133 -6.81 1.90 -0.03
CA ASN A 133 -7.05 1.23 1.24
C ASN A 133 -7.89 2.10 2.17
N TYR A 134 -7.66 3.41 2.21
CA TYR A 134 -8.45 4.38 2.97
C TYR A 134 -9.93 4.36 2.54
N CYS A 135 -10.19 4.36 1.23
CA CYS A 135 -11.54 4.27 0.69
C CYS A 135 -12.24 2.94 1.04
N ILE A 136 -11.51 1.82 1.04
CA ILE A 136 -12.04 0.51 1.42
C ILE A 136 -12.39 0.48 2.91
N LEU A 137 -11.52 1.00 3.77
CA LEU A 137 -11.77 1.08 5.22
C LEU A 137 -13.00 1.94 5.53
N GLY A 138 -13.20 3.05 4.82
CA GLY A 138 -14.40 3.89 4.95
C GLY A 138 -15.69 3.09 4.69
N ARG A 139 -15.75 2.38 3.56
CA ARG A 139 -16.92 1.54 3.22
C ARG A 139 -17.14 0.40 4.21
N LEU A 140 -16.08 -0.23 4.70
CA LEU A 140 -16.19 -1.32 5.67
C LEU A 140 -16.74 -0.82 7.01
N LYS A 141 -16.28 0.36 7.46
CA LYS A 141 -16.78 1.00 8.68
C LYS A 141 -18.27 1.36 8.57
N GLU A 142 -18.69 1.87 7.41
CA GLU A 142 -20.10 2.15 7.11
C GLU A 142 -20.96 0.87 7.21
N ARG A 143 -20.52 -0.22 6.57
CA ARG A 143 -21.21 -1.51 6.60
C ARG A 143 -21.29 -2.10 8.00
N LEU A 144 -20.22 -1.98 8.80
CA LEU A 144 -20.20 -2.42 10.18
C LEU A 144 -21.21 -1.64 11.02
N ASN A 145 -21.22 -0.31 10.91
CA ASN A 145 -22.19 0.53 11.59
C ASN A 145 -23.65 0.20 11.19
N GLN A 146 -23.87 -0.14 9.92
CA GLN A 146 -25.17 -0.54 9.42
C GLN A 146 -25.58 -1.92 9.96
N ALA A 147 -24.66 -2.87 10.03
CA ALA A 147 -24.88 -4.18 10.64
C ALA A 147 -25.23 -4.06 12.14
N ASP A 148 -24.56 -3.17 12.89
CA ASP A 148 -24.87 -2.89 14.29
C ASP A 148 -26.29 -2.32 14.47
N LYS A 149 -26.72 -1.44 13.55
CA LYS A 149 -28.09 -0.91 13.55
C LYS A 149 -29.11 -2.02 13.31
N VAL A 150 -28.84 -2.92 12.36
CA VAL A 150 -29.70 -4.07 12.05
C VAL A 150 -29.79 -5.00 13.25
N GLY A 151 -28.67 -5.35 13.89
CA GLY A 151 -28.65 -6.21 15.08
C GLY A 151 -29.50 -5.65 16.23
N ARG A 152 -29.43 -4.33 16.48
CA ARG A 152 -30.30 -3.67 17.47
C ARG A 152 -31.78 -3.72 17.10
N LEU A 153 -32.11 -3.62 15.82
CA LEU A 153 -33.49 -3.71 15.36
C LEU A 153 -34.02 -5.14 15.51
N THR A 154 -33.22 -6.14 15.13
CA THR A 154 -33.55 -7.56 15.29
C THR A 154 -33.86 -7.90 16.75
N GLU A 155 -33.05 -7.42 17.71
CA GLU A 155 -33.32 -7.69 19.13
C GLU A 155 -34.63 -7.06 19.62
N ARG A 156 -35.01 -5.89 19.09
CA ARG A 156 -36.28 -5.24 19.44
C ARG A 156 -37.51 -5.95 18.87
N ILE A 157 -37.38 -6.61 17.72
CA ILE A 157 -38.49 -7.30 17.05
C ILE A 157 -38.75 -8.68 17.68
N ARG A 158 -37.72 -9.29 18.28
CA ARG A 158 -37.78 -10.64 18.86
C ARG A 158 -38.88 -10.85 19.91
N ILE A 159 -39.15 -9.87 20.77
CA ILE A 159 -40.19 -10.00 21.81
C ILE A 159 -41.59 -9.92 21.19
N PRO A 160 -41.94 -8.87 20.42
CA PRO A 160 -43.21 -8.82 19.69
C PRO A 160 -43.49 -10.04 18.81
N GLU A 161 -42.48 -10.60 18.14
CA GLU A 161 -42.65 -11.81 17.33
C GLU A 161 -43.13 -12.99 18.16
N LYS A 162 -42.56 -13.20 19.36
CA LYS A 162 -42.96 -14.29 20.25
C LYS A 162 -44.38 -14.10 20.78
N GLU A 163 -44.74 -12.87 21.14
CA GLU A 163 -46.11 -12.53 21.56
C GLU A 163 -47.11 -12.75 20.44
N ASN A 164 -46.76 -12.37 19.21
CA ASN A 164 -47.61 -12.57 18.05
C ASN A 164 -47.79 -14.06 17.71
N GLU A 165 -46.75 -14.86 17.89
CA GLU A 165 -46.82 -16.33 17.72
C GLU A 165 -47.75 -16.97 18.76
N GLU A 166 -47.70 -16.52 20.01
CA GLU A 166 -48.60 -16.98 21.07
C GLU A 166 -50.05 -16.57 20.81
N LEU A 167 -50.28 -15.32 20.43
CA LEU A 167 -51.61 -14.82 20.06
C LEU A 167 -52.19 -15.58 18.87
N SER A 168 -51.37 -15.87 17.85
CA SER A 168 -51.80 -16.69 16.71
C SER A 168 -52.25 -18.08 17.13
N ARG A 169 -51.50 -18.78 18.01
CA ARG A 169 -51.91 -20.09 18.55
C ARG A 169 -53.24 -20.03 19.29
N GLN A 170 -53.46 -18.98 20.08
CA GLN A 170 -54.71 -18.80 20.80
C GLN A 170 -55.88 -18.59 19.85
N VAL A 171 -55.72 -17.76 18.83
CA VAL A 171 -56.76 -17.52 17.81
C VAL A 171 -57.10 -18.79 17.05
N GLU A 172 -56.09 -19.59 16.68
CA GLU A 172 -56.27 -20.89 16.02
C GLU A 172 -57.11 -21.85 16.88
N MET A 173 -56.75 -21.99 18.17
CA MET A 173 -57.55 -22.77 19.12
C MET A 173 -59.01 -22.28 19.23
N PHE A 174 -59.24 -20.96 19.31
CA PHE A 174 -60.60 -20.43 19.40
C PHE A 174 -61.41 -20.66 18.12
N GLY A 175 -60.77 -20.65 16.95
CA GLY A 175 -61.40 -20.98 15.67
C GLY A 175 -61.88 -22.42 15.63
N GLU A 176 -61.01 -23.36 16.03
CA GLU A 176 -61.36 -24.79 16.10
C GLU A 176 -62.53 -25.07 17.06
N MET A 177 -62.60 -24.37 18.20
CA MET A 177 -63.73 -24.50 19.14
C MET A 177 -65.08 -23.96 18.62
N LEU A 178 -65.08 -23.09 17.61
CA LEU A 178 -66.29 -22.48 17.06
C LEU A 178 -66.81 -23.21 15.82
N GLU A 179 -66.03 -24.13 15.25
CA GLU A 179 -66.41 -24.95 14.09
C GLU A 179 -67.01 -26.34 14.46
N GLU A 180 -67.07 -26.70 15.75
CA GLU A 180 -67.85 -27.84 16.31
C GLU A 180 -69.28 -27.46 16.72
#